data_AF-A0A485KHF9-F1
#
_entry.id   AF-A0A485KHF9-F1
#
_cell.length_a   1.000
_cell.length_b   1.000
_cell.length_c   1.000
_cell.angle_alpha   90.00
_cell.angle_beta   90.00
_cell.angle_gamma   90.00
#
_symmetry.space_group_name_H-M   'P 1'
#
loop_
_entity.id
_entity.type
_entity.pdbx_description
1 polymer ?
#
loop_
_entity_poly.entity_id
_entity_poly.type
_entity_poly.pdbx_seq_one_letter_code
_entity_poly.pdbx_strand_id
1 'polypeptide(L)'
;MRVALPTVSRTADAQDVLGAWEADRYMPSSRDDSMLAQIERPDATRAINLINKPPVWIESLEAYCLDFGGRVAAASVKNFLLSHPDDMDKTMMLFGRTSDRQVYSMDYRHPFSPVQAFAIALSSMDSHLVTFD
;
A
#
# COMPACT_ATOMS: atom_id res chain seq x y z
N MET A 1 2.04 -7.96 -5.13
CA MET A 1 1.60 -6.57 -5.38
C MET A 1 2.75 -5.63 -5.04
N ARG A 2 2.97 -4.63 -5.89
CA ARG A 2 3.93 -3.53 -5.69
C ARG A 2 3.16 -2.23 -5.89
N VAL A 3 3.49 -1.19 -5.14
CA VAL A 3 2.82 0.11 -5.17
C VAL A 3 3.86 1.21 -5.21
N ALA A 4 3.64 2.18 -6.10
CA ALA A 4 4.41 3.42 -6.18
C ALA A 4 3.46 4.58 -5.86
N LEU A 5 3.92 5.49 -5.02
CA LEU A 5 3.22 6.73 -4.67
C LEU A 5 4.13 7.92 -4.97
N PRO A 6 3.56 9.08 -5.28
CA PRO A 6 4.33 10.33 -5.26
C PRO A 6 4.97 10.53 -3.89
N THR A 7 6.14 11.16 -3.86
CA THR A 7 6.78 11.58 -2.61
C THR A 7 5.92 12.63 -1.90
N VAL A 8 6.22 12.86 -0.63
CA VAL A 8 5.59 13.94 0.15
C VAL A 8 6.67 14.87 0.67
N SER A 9 6.39 16.16 0.64
CA SER A 9 7.27 17.18 1.18
C SER A 9 6.56 17.96 2.28
N ARG A 10 7.35 18.58 3.15
CA ARG A 10 6.83 19.35 4.26
C ARG A 10 6.59 20.79 3.82
N THR A 11 5.38 21.28 4.01
CA THR A 11 5.03 22.69 3.75
C THR A 11 5.71 23.58 4.79
N ALA A 12 6.52 24.54 4.33
CA ALA A 12 7.35 25.38 5.21
C ALA A 12 6.52 26.26 6.18
N ASP A 13 5.31 26.67 5.77
CA ASP A 13 4.48 27.64 6.48
C ASP A 13 3.32 27.00 7.29
N ALA A 14 3.31 25.67 7.44
CA ALA A 14 2.21 25.00 8.11
C ALA A 14 2.23 25.26 9.63
N GLN A 15 1.19 25.95 10.10
CA GLN A 15 0.98 26.23 11.52
C GLN A 15 0.43 25.02 12.29
N ASP A 16 -0.15 24.04 11.59
CA ASP A 16 -0.64 22.80 12.16
C ASP A 16 -0.01 21.56 11.50
N VAL A 17 -0.11 20.41 12.18
CA VAL A 17 0.51 19.15 11.75
C VAL A 17 -0.23 18.53 10.55
N LEU A 18 -1.51 18.84 10.34
CA LEU A 18 -2.35 18.23 9.31
C LEU A 18 -2.08 18.85 7.92
N GLY A 19 -1.82 20.16 7.86
CA GLY A 19 -1.40 20.87 6.65
C GLY A 19 0.11 20.87 6.43
N ALA A 20 0.89 20.23 7.31
CA ALA A 20 2.34 20.22 7.23
C ALA A 20 2.90 19.38 6.08
N TRP A 21 2.10 18.54 5.44
CA TRP A 21 2.57 17.64 4.40
C TRP A 21 1.73 17.79 3.14
N GLU A 22 2.40 17.86 2.00
CA GLU A 22 1.78 17.83 0.69
C GLU A 22 2.38 16.70 -0.15
N ALA A 23 1.55 16.09 -1.00
CA ALA A 23 2.03 15.15 -2.00
C ALA A 23 2.69 15.93 -3.13
N ASP A 24 3.96 15.60 -3.40
CA ASP A 24 4.69 16.17 -4.51
C ASP A 24 4.03 15.75 -5.81
N ARG A 25 3.80 16.72 -6.71
CA ARG A 25 3.18 16.42 -7.99
C ARG A 25 4.12 15.57 -8.85
N TYR A 26 3.75 14.32 -9.09
CA TYR A 26 4.49 13.45 -10.00
C TYR A 26 4.28 13.89 -11.46
N MET A 27 5.32 14.42 -12.09
CA MET A 27 5.31 14.87 -13.49
C MET A 27 6.26 13.99 -14.32
N PRO A 28 5.76 12.97 -15.04
CA PRO A 28 6.62 12.12 -15.85
C PRO A 28 7.21 12.92 -17.01
N SER A 29 8.52 12.87 -17.17
CA SER A 29 9.22 13.49 -18.30
C SER A 29 9.17 12.62 -19.57
N SER A 30 8.94 11.33 -19.41
CA SER A 30 8.84 10.32 -20.49
C SER A 30 8.07 9.08 -20.02
N ARG A 31 7.85 8.10 -20.91
CA ARG A 31 7.23 6.82 -20.53
C ARG A 31 8.09 6.02 -19.54
N ASP A 32 9.41 6.08 -19.70
CA ASP A 32 10.39 5.42 -18.84
C ASP A 32 10.52 6.11 -17.46
N ASP A 33 9.84 7.24 -17.28
CA ASP A 33 9.74 8.00 -16.04
C ASP A 33 8.30 8.00 -15.48
N SER A 34 7.43 7.14 -15.98
CA SER A 34 6.06 7.01 -15.45
C SER A 34 6.04 6.41 -14.04
N MET A 35 4.96 6.62 -13.28
CA MET A 35 4.77 5.93 -11.99
C MET A 35 4.77 4.40 -12.15
N LEU A 36 4.39 3.87 -13.32
CA LEU A 36 4.49 2.45 -13.61
C LEU A 36 5.96 2.02 -13.79
N ALA A 37 6.79 2.83 -14.44
CA ALA A 37 8.23 2.56 -14.55
C ALA A 37 8.89 2.50 -13.16
N GLN A 38 8.41 3.28 -12.19
CA GLN A 38 8.87 3.20 -10.79
C GLN A 38 8.54 1.86 -10.12
N ILE A 39 7.49 1.16 -10.55
CA ILE A 39 7.23 -0.21 -10.11
C ILE A 39 8.31 -1.14 -10.63
N GLU A 40 8.74 -1.01 -11.88
CA GLU A 40 9.74 -1.91 -12.48
C GLU A 40 11.15 -1.60 -11.97
N ARG A 41 11.50 -0.31 -11.89
CA ARG A 41 12.81 0.23 -11.51
C ARG A 41 12.61 1.27 -10.40
N PRO A 42 12.49 0.82 -9.14
CA PRO A 42 12.25 1.72 -8.01
C PRO A 42 13.37 2.74 -7.83
N ASP A 43 13.02 4.02 -7.81
CA ASP A 43 13.88 5.11 -7.36
C ASP A 43 13.21 5.85 -6.20
N ALA A 44 13.80 5.74 -5.01
CA ALA A 44 13.29 6.37 -3.79
C ALA A 44 13.29 7.91 -3.84
N THR A 45 14.06 8.52 -4.75
CA THR A 45 14.05 9.98 -4.96
C THR A 45 12.88 10.43 -5.83
N ARG A 46 12.26 9.52 -6.60
CA ARG A 46 11.13 9.82 -7.49
C ARG A 46 9.79 9.37 -6.94
N ALA A 47 9.76 8.26 -6.21
CA ALA A 47 8.54 7.69 -5.68
C ALA A 47 8.78 6.94 -4.37
N ILE A 48 7.74 6.90 -3.53
CA ILE A 48 7.69 5.98 -2.39
C ILE A 48 7.27 4.61 -2.93
N ASN A 49 8.11 3.62 -2.70
CA ASN A 49 7.91 2.26 -3.20
C ASN A 49 7.55 1.31 -2.05
N LEU A 50 6.42 0.62 -2.19
CA LEU A 50 5.91 -0.32 -1.19
C LEU A 50 5.66 -1.68 -1.84
N ILE A 51 5.80 -2.73 -1.04
CA ILE A 51 5.53 -4.11 -1.47
C ILE A 51 4.55 -4.80 -0.53
N ASN A 52 3.85 -5.80 -1.05
CA ASN A 52 3.08 -6.69 -0.20
C ASN A 52 4.01 -7.48 0.73
N LYS A 53 3.72 -7.46 2.02
CA LYS A 53 4.45 -8.26 3.01
C LYS A 53 4.25 -9.74 2.69
N PRO A 54 5.33 -10.53 2.52
CA PRO A 54 5.20 -11.96 2.34
C PRO A 54 4.64 -12.61 3.61
N PRO A 55 3.74 -13.60 3.50
CA PRO A 55 3.23 -14.29 4.66
C PRO A 55 4.33 -15.12 5.32
N VAL A 56 4.24 -15.28 6.64
CA VAL A 56 5.17 -16.06 7.45
C VAL A 56 4.56 -17.42 7.72
N TRP A 57 5.37 -18.48 7.59
CA TRP A 57 4.94 -19.82 7.98
C TRP A 57 4.78 -19.92 9.50
N ILE A 58 3.60 -20.32 9.96
CA ILE A 58 3.31 -20.56 11.37
C ILE A 58 3.12 -22.06 11.57
N GLU A 59 4.12 -22.71 12.19
CA GLU A 59 4.16 -24.17 12.39
C GLU A 59 2.92 -24.73 13.07
N SER A 60 2.43 -24.06 14.12
CA SER A 60 1.26 -24.52 14.89
C SER A 60 -0.05 -24.48 14.12
N LEU A 61 -0.11 -23.70 13.03
CA LEU A 61 -1.27 -23.58 12.16
C LEU A 61 -1.07 -24.31 10.83
N GLU A 62 0.14 -24.83 10.57
CA GLU A 62 0.57 -25.39 9.29
C GLU A 62 0.16 -24.53 8.09
N ALA A 63 0.33 -23.21 8.23
CA ALA A 63 -0.15 -22.25 7.26
C ALA A 63 0.74 -21.01 7.14
N TYR A 64 0.73 -20.41 5.95
CA TYR A 64 1.30 -19.08 5.70
C TYR A 64 0.31 -18.00 6.15
N CYS A 65 0.71 -17.20 7.13
CA CYS A 65 -0.15 -16.21 7.77
C CYS A 65 0.47 -14.80 7.74
N LEU A 66 -0.42 -13.81 7.82
CA LEU A 66 -0.07 -12.42 8.09
C LEU A 66 -0.80 -11.99 9.36
N ASP A 67 -0.14 -11.17 10.17
CA ASP A 67 -0.76 -10.58 11.35
C ASP A 67 -1.48 -9.28 10.99
N PHE A 68 -2.80 -9.32 11.03
CA PHE A 68 -3.67 -8.19 10.76
C PHE A 68 -4.12 -7.45 12.03
N GLY A 69 -3.55 -7.76 13.20
CA GLY A 69 -3.89 -7.09 14.46
C GLY A 69 -5.37 -7.17 14.82
N GLY A 70 -6.05 -8.25 14.44
CA GLY A 70 -7.50 -8.44 14.63
C GLY A 70 -8.40 -7.65 13.68
N ARG A 71 -7.86 -6.89 12.71
CA ARG A 71 -8.66 -6.14 11.72
C ARG A 71 -9.27 -7.01 10.63
N VAL A 72 -8.66 -8.17 10.37
CA VAL A 72 -9.10 -9.12 9.36
C VAL A 72 -9.54 -10.39 10.07
N ALA A 73 -10.75 -10.85 9.74
CA ALA A 73 -11.39 -11.97 10.41
C ALA A 73 -11.78 -13.10 9.46
N ALA A 74 -11.64 -12.90 8.14
CA ALA A 74 -11.98 -13.92 7.15
C ALA A 74 -10.91 -14.04 6.06
N ALA A 75 -10.53 -15.27 5.72
CA ALA A 75 -9.58 -15.56 4.66
C ALA A 75 -10.07 -15.04 3.30
N SER A 76 -9.20 -14.34 2.56
CA SER A 76 -9.50 -13.80 1.24
C SER A 76 -8.19 -13.51 0.51
N VAL A 77 -8.17 -13.73 -0.81
CA VAL A 77 -7.06 -13.30 -1.68
C VAL A 77 -6.88 -11.78 -1.73
N LYS A 78 -7.85 -11.03 -1.20
CA LYS A 78 -7.83 -9.57 -1.09
C LYS A 78 -7.16 -9.08 0.20
N ASN A 79 -6.77 -9.98 1.10
CA ASN A 79 -6.12 -9.60 2.35
C ASN A 79 -4.63 -9.33 2.09
N PHE A 80 -4.15 -8.13 2.39
CA PHE A 80 -2.75 -7.77 2.21
C PHE A 80 -2.27 -6.74 3.23
N LEU A 81 -0.95 -6.70 3.42
CA LEU A 81 -0.24 -5.67 4.17
C LEU A 81 0.80 -5.06 3.24
N LEU A 82 0.87 -3.72 3.17
CA LEU A 82 1.93 -3.02 2.44
C LEU A 82 2.95 -2.44 3.42
N SER A 83 4.22 -2.64 3.10
CA SER A 83 5.37 -2.13 3.86
C SER A 83 6.47 -1.66 2.93
N HIS A 84 7.39 -0.85 3.46
CA HIS A 84 8.58 -0.42 2.75
C HIS A 84 9.58 -1.58 2.66
N PRO A 85 10.20 -1.90 1.49
CA PRO A 85 11.11 -3.05 1.34
C PRO A 85 12.18 -3.15 2.43
N ASP A 86 12.70 -2.01 2.88
CA ASP A 86 13.75 -1.94 3.91
C ASP A 86 13.23 -2.02 5.37
N ASP A 87 11.92 -1.95 5.58
CA ASP A 87 11.26 -2.02 6.90
C ASP A 87 9.91 -2.75 6.79
N MET A 88 9.97 -4.09 6.76
CA MET A 88 8.80 -4.97 6.65
C MET A 88 7.96 -5.05 7.93
N ASP A 89 8.49 -4.65 9.08
CA ASP A 89 7.75 -4.71 10.35
C ASP A 89 6.83 -3.50 10.50
N LYS A 90 7.17 -2.39 9.86
CA LYS A 90 6.29 -1.24 9.74
C LYS A 90 5.24 -1.44 8.66
N THR A 91 4.06 -1.91 9.07
CA THR A 91 2.86 -1.89 8.21
C THR A 91 2.46 -0.44 7.91
N MET A 92 2.43 -0.10 6.62
CA MET A 92 2.04 1.22 6.10
C MET A 92 0.58 1.26 5.66
N MET A 93 0.07 0.16 5.10
CA MET A 93 -1.35 -0.03 4.77
C MET A 93 -1.75 -1.47 5.05
N LEU A 94 -2.95 -1.65 5.58
CA LEU A 94 -3.62 -2.92 5.79
C LEU A 94 -4.94 -2.89 5.05
N PHE A 95 -5.22 -3.96 4.32
CA PHE A 95 -6.53 -4.17 3.74
C PHE A 95 -6.95 -5.62 3.92
N GLY A 96 -8.20 -5.86 4.30
CA GLY A 96 -8.72 -7.21 4.33
C GLY A 96 -10.13 -7.34 4.84
N ARG A 97 -10.68 -8.53 4.68
CA ARG A 97 -12.10 -8.81 4.92
C ARG A 97 -12.39 -8.99 6.40
N THR A 98 -13.44 -8.34 6.88
CA THR A 98 -13.97 -8.55 8.23
C THR A 98 -14.78 -9.86 8.30
N SER A 99 -15.46 -10.11 9.41
CA SER A 99 -16.36 -11.26 9.56
C SER A 99 -17.57 -11.15 8.62
N ASP A 100 -18.01 -9.93 8.34
CA ASP A 100 -19.19 -9.68 7.54
C ASP A 100 -18.85 -9.78 6.05
N ARG A 101 -19.70 -10.50 5.32
CA ARG A 101 -19.52 -10.70 3.89
C ARG A 101 -19.60 -9.35 3.17
N GLN A 102 -18.60 -9.07 2.33
CA GLN A 102 -18.43 -7.80 1.59
C GLN A 102 -18.03 -6.57 2.42
N VAL A 103 -17.68 -6.74 3.70
CA VAL A 103 -17.14 -5.66 4.52
C VAL A 103 -15.63 -5.84 4.66
N TYR A 104 -14.89 -4.75 4.52
CA TYR A 104 -13.43 -4.75 4.55
C TYR A 104 -12.92 -3.65 5.47
N SER A 105 -11.87 -3.94 6.22
CA SER A 105 -11.11 -2.95 6.97
C SER A 105 -9.97 -2.43 6.12
N MET A 106 -9.74 -1.12 6.18
CA MET A 106 -8.65 -0.43 5.51
C MET A 106 -7.99 0.53 6.48
N ASP A 107 -6.81 0.17 6.98
CA ASP A 107 -6.00 1.03 7.82
C ASP A 107 -4.82 1.54 6.98
N TYR A 108 -4.50 2.81 7.06
CA TYR A 108 -3.35 3.40 6.37
C TYR A 108 -2.67 4.43 7.27
N ARG A 109 -1.40 4.70 6.99
CA ARG A 109 -0.58 5.67 7.72
C ARG A 109 -0.03 6.72 6.77
N HIS A 110 0.44 7.84 7.32
CA HIS A 110 1.29 8.76 6.55
C HIS A 110 2.40 7.93 5.85
N PRO A 111 2.65 8.13 4.54
CA PRO A 111 2.28 9.30 3.73
C PRO A 111 1.04 9.14 2.84
N PHE A 112 0.23 8.09 3.02
CA PHE A 112 -0.97 7.90 2.20
C PHE A 112 -2.01 9.00 2.44
N SER A 113 -2.65 9.45 1.35
CA SER A 113 -3.97 10.06 1.43
C SER A 113 -5.07 8.98 1.47
N PRO A 114 -6.26 9.29 2.02
CA PRO A 114 -7.39 8.37 1.99
C PRO A 114 -7.74 7.92 0.56
N VAL A 115 -7.62 8.80 -0.43
CA VAL A 115 -7.94 8.51 -1.84
C VAL A 115 -6.92 7.54 -2.44
N GLN A 116 -5.62 7.72 -2.16
CA GLN A 116 -4.57 6.81 -2.62
C GLN A 116 -4.76 5.41 -2.04
N ALA A 117 -4.96 5.31 -0.72
CA ALA A 117 -5.21 4.04 -0.04
C ALA A 117 -6.46 3.35 -0.60
N PHE A 118 -7.55 4.10 -0.79
CA PHE A 118 -8.79 3.57 -1.34
C PHE A 118 -8.63 3.07 -2.80
N ALA A 119 -7.90 3.81 -3.65
CA ALA A 119 -7.63 3.39 -5.02
C ALA A 119 -6.86 2.06 -5.09
N ILE A 120 -5.88 1.87 -4.20
CA ILE A 120 -5.12 0.61 -4.08
C ILE A 120 -6.02 -0.54 -3.60
N ALA A 121 -6.89 -0.28 -2.62
CA ALA A 121 -7.85 -1.26 -2.15
C ALA A 121 -8.79 -1.69 -3.29
N LEU A 122 -9.31 -0.74 -4.07
CA LEU A 122 -10.16 -1.01 -5.23
C LEU A 122 -9.43 -1.80 -6.32
N SER A 123 -8.18 -1.46 -6.64
CA SER A 123 -7.40 -2.21 -7.64
C SER A 123 -7.16 -3.66 -7.21
N SER A 124 -7.14 -3.93 -5.90
CA SER A 124 -7.05 -5.29 -5.39
C SER A 124 -8.34 -6.09 -5.60
N MET A 125 -9.51 -5.45 -5.59
CA MET A 125 -10.82 -6.12 -5.61
C MET A 125 -11.15 -6.76 -6.95
N ASP A 126 -10.70 -6.17 -8.05
CA ASP A 126 -10.94 -6.72 -9.38
C ASP A 126 -10.11 -8.00 -9.59
N SER A 127 -10.72 -9.02 -10.18
CA SER A 127 -10.05 -10.26 -10.61
C SER A 127 -9.47 -10.15 -12.01
N HIS A 128 -9.87 -9.14 -12.80
CA HIS A 128 -9.44 -8.93 -14.20
C HIS A 128 -8.34 -7.88 -14.37
N LEU A 129 -7.96 -7.14 -13.31
CA LEU A 129 -6.86 -6.17 -13.35
C LEU A 129 -5.48 -6.79 -13.09
N VAL A 130 -5.38 -8.11 -12.84
CA VAL A 130 -4.13 -8.83 -12.50
C VAL A 130 -3.75 -9.90 -13.55
N THR A 131 -4.21 -9.75 -14.78
CA THR A 131 -3.67 -10.53 -15.91
C THR A 131 -3.28 -9.56 -17.01
N PHE A 132 -2.00 -9.19 -17.04
CA PHE A 132 -1.36 -8.99 -18.33
C PHE A 132 -0.78 -10.36 -18.68
N ASP A 133 -1.25 -10.93 -19.79
CA ASP A 133 -0.72 -12.16 -20.38
C ASP A 133 0.80 -12.07 -20.63
#